data_AF-A0A316LTG1-F1
#
_entry.id   AF-A0A316LTG1-F1
#
_cell.length_a   1.000
_cell.length_b   1.000
_cell.length_c   1.000
_cell.angle_alpha   90.00
_cell.angle_beta   90.00
_cell.angle_gamma   90.00
#
_symmetry.space_group_name_H-M   'P 1'
#
loop_
_entity.id
_entity.type
_entity.pdbx_description
1 polymer ?
#
loop_
_entity_poly.entity_id
_entity_poly.type
_entity_poly.pdbx_seq_one_letter_code
_entity_poly.pdbx_strand_id
1 'polypeptide(L)'
;MKTKKLTQAGVLTAVTLVLGLTPLGIIPIPPANVTIMHLPVIIGTLTCGLGVGLVLGGVFGLSSVYAAFTRPSALVAPILAQSPVLVVVMSLGARLLVPLLTHLVYRAITQGEIRRQRTGVLVASVCGSLTNTVFYLGLMLLFYTLLGLNAGVVLGVIAGAGALNGSCEAVAAALLCTPIVLGVRRASGDTRG
;
A
#
# COMPACT_ATOMS: atom_id res chain seq x y z
N MET A 1 13.72 6.05 21.28
CA MET A 1 12.33 5.96 20.78
C MET A 1 11.39 5.95 21.98
N LYS A 2 10.37 6.81 22.04
CA LYS A 2 9.37 6.78 23.14
C LYS A 2 8.59 5.45 23.00
N THR A 3 8.50 4.68 24.08
CA THR A 3 7.85 3.34 24.15
C THR A 3 6.54 3.22 23.37
N LYS A 4 5.70 4.27 23.39
CA LYS A 4 4.45 4.35 22.61
C LYS A 4 4.62 4.13 21.10
N LYS A 5 5.64 4.73 20.47
CA LYS A 5 5.89 4.57 19.03
C LYS A 5 6.30 3.14 18.68
N LEU A 6 7.05 2.49 19.57
CA LEU A 6 7.45 1.10 19.39
C LEU A 6 6.24 0.16 19.49
N THR A 7 5.35 0.39 20.47
CA THR A 7 4.12 -0.40 20.63
C THR A 7 3.18 -0.22 19.43
N GLN A 8 2.97 1.02 18.97
CA GLN A 8 2.14 1.30 17.78
C GLN A 8 2.70 0.62 16.53
N ALA A 9 4.02 0.71 16.31
CA ALA A 9 4.69 0.03 15.21
C ALA A 9 4.52 -1.49 15.31
N GLY A 10 4.69 -2.08 16.50
CA GLY A 10 4.53 -3.51 16.73
C GLY A 10 3.12 -4.01 16.42
N VAL A 11 2.09 -3.30 16.91
CA VAL A 11 0.68 -3.64 16.64
C VAL A 11 0.37 -3.54 15.14
N LEU A 12 0.76 -2.45 14.48
CA LEU A 12 0.54 -2.29 13.04
C LEU A 12 1.30 -3.34 12.22
N THR A 13 2.49 -3.75 12.66
CA THR A 13 3.26 -4.83 12.02
C THR A 13 2.53 -6.16 12.16
N ALA A 14 2.03 -6.48 13.35
CA ALA A 14 1.24 -7.68 13.59
C ALA A 14 -0.03 -7.70 12.71
N VAL A 15 -0.75 -6.60 12.64
CA VAL A 15 -1.94 -6.47 11.77
C VAL A 15 -1.55 -6.65 10.29
N THR A 16 -0.45 -6.04 9.84
CA THR A 16 0.05 -6.19 8.46
C THR A 16 0.38 -7.65 8.13
N LEU A 17 1.06 -8.35 9.05
CA LEU A 17 1.37 -9.77 8.89
C LEU A 17 0.11 -10.64 8.86
N VAL A 18 -0.84 -10.39 9.76
CA VAL A 18 -2.12 -11.11 9.76
C VAL A 18 -2.84 -10.89 8.44
N LEU A 19 -2.98 -9.65 7.98
CA LEU A 19 -3.65 -9.36 6.70
C LEU A 19 -2.91 -9.90 5.47
N GLY A 20 -1.57 -10.01 5.52
CA GLY A 20 -0.76 -10.50 4.40
C GLY A 20 -0.62 -12.02 4.34
N LEU A 21 -0.63 -12.69 5.48
CA LEU A 21 -0.56 -14.15 5.55
C LEU A 21 -1.95 -14.80 5.51
N THR A 22 -3.01 -14.04 5.79
CA THR A 22 -4.40 -14.50 5.68
C THR A 22 -5.09 -13.94 4.42
N PRO A 23 -6.14 -14.61 3.91
CA PRO A 23 -6.94 -14.08 2.81
C PRO A 23 -7.76 -12.83 3.18
N LEU A 24 -7.71 -12.34 4.44
CA LEU A 24 -8.43 -11.15 4.90
C LEU A 24 -7.90 -9.85 4.30
N GLY A 25 -6.70 -9.85 3.73
CA GLY A 25 -6.11 -8.70 3.06
C GLY A 25 -6.90 -8.21 1.83
N ILE A 26 -7.82 -9.02 1.31
CA ILE A 26 -8.64 -8.74 0.14
C ILE A 26 -10.11 -8.98 0.52
N ILE A 27 -10.92 -7.93 0.44
CA ILE A 27 -12.37 -8.02 0.62
C ILE A 27 -13.00 -8.08 -0.78
N PRO A 28 -13.56 -9.23 -1.19
CA PRO A 28 -14.27 -9.32 -2.46
C PRO A 28 -15.64 -8.63 -2.32
N ILE A 29 -15.80 -7.47 -2.95
CA ILE A 29 -17.06 -6.70 -2.95
C ILE A 29 -17.53 -6.62 -4.41
N PRO A 30 -18.39 -7.53 -4.89
CA PRO A 30 -18.85 -7.51 -6.28
C PRO A 30 -19.36 -6.10 -6.63
N PRO A 31 -18.82 -5.40 -7.67
CA PRO A 31 -18.03 -5.88 -8.81
C PRO A 31 -16.47 -5.81 -8.72
N ALA A 32 -15.88 -5.46 -7.57
CA ALA A 32 -14.44 -5.22 -7.38
C ALA A 32 -13.81 -5.97 -6.18
N ASN A 33 -12.49 -6.15 -6.22
CA ASN A 33 -11.73 -6.65 -5.06
C ASN A 33 -11.02 -5.49 -4.39
N VAL A 34 -11.39 -5.17 -3.14
CA VAL A 34 -10.77 -4.08 -2.39
C VAL A 34 -9.71 -4.64 -1.47
N THR A 35 -8.45 -4.28 -1.68
CA THR A 35 -7.37 -4.67 -0.76
C THR A 35 -7.29 -3.71 0.42
N ILE A 36 -7.09 -4.27 1.62
CA ILE A 36 -6.89 -3.49 2.84
C ILE A 36 -5.47 -3.58 3.39
N MET A 37 -4.60 -4.37 2.77
CA MET A 37 -3.23 -4.60 3.23
C MET A 37 -2.36 -3.35 3.28
N HIS A 38 -2.61 -2.37 2.42
CA HIS A 38 -1.82 -1.15 2.38
C HIS A 38 -2.25 -0.13 3.45
N LEU A 39 -3.42 -0.29 4.10
CA LEU A 39 -3.92 0.64 5.12
C LEU A 39 -3.02 0.70 6.36
N PRO A 40 -2.61 -0.42 7.00
CA PRO A 40 -1.70 -0.38 8.14
C PRO A 40 -0.38 0.33 7.82
N VAL A 41 0.14 0.17 6.61
CA VAL A 41 1.38 0.84 6.14
C VAL A 41 1.16 2.35 6.05
N ILE A 42 0.06 2.79 5.44
CA ILE A 42 -0.31 4.22 5.35
C ILE A 42 -0.50 4.81 6.76
N ILE A 43 -1.27 4.14 7.62
CA ILE A 43 -1.54 4.59 8.99
C ILE A 43 -0.24 4.69 9.79
N GLY A 44 0.62 3.68 9.72
CA GLY A 44 1.92 3.68 10.41
C GLY A 44 2.87 4.76 9.89
N THR A 45 2.84 5.02 8.59
CA THR A 45 3.60 6.12 7.98
C THR A 45 3.14 7.48 8.49
N LEU A 46 1.82 7.70 8.56
CA LEU A 46 1.24 8.99 8.96
C LEU A 46 1.25 9.23 10.48
N THR A 47 1.29 8.18 11.29
CA THR A 47 1.30 8.27 12.77
C THR A 47 2.70 8.16 13.36
N CYS A 48 3.52 7.22 12.89
CA CYS A 48 4.84 6.96 13.46
C CYS A 48 5.99 7.53 12.61
N GLY A 49 5.74 7.92 11.36
CA GLY A 49 6.70 8.51 10.43
C GLY A 49 7.23 7.52 9.39
N LEU A 50 8.06 8.04 8.48
CA LEU A 50 8.57 7.29 7.32
C LEU A 50 9.35 6.03 7.70
N GLY A 51 10.18 6.08 8.74
CA GLY A 51 10.99 4.92 9.15
C GLY A 51 10.14 3.69 9.51
N VAL A 52 9.06 3.89 10.27
CA VAL A 52 8.12 2.81 10.59
C VAL A 52 7.32 2.40 9.36
N GLY A 53 6.91 3.37 8.53
CA GLY A 53 6.26 3.11 7.25
C GLY A 53 7.08 2.20 6.33
N LEU A 54 8.38 2.43 6.20
CA LEU A 54 9.29 1.61 5.40
C LEU A 54 9.42 0.18 5.93
N VAL A 55 9.52 0.01 7.26
CA VAL A 55 9.54 -1.33 7.88
C VAL A 55 8.23 -2.07 7.58
N LEU A 56 7.08 -1.41 7.78
CA LEU A 56 5.76 -1.99 7.48
C LEU A 56 5.61 -2.33 5.98
N GLY A 57 6.06 -1.43 5.09
CA GLY A 57 6.06 -1.64 3.65
C GLY A 57 6.98 -2.80 3.23
N GLY A 58 8.12 -2.97 3.91
CA GLY A 58 9.01 -4.11 3.72
C GLY A 58 8.36 -5.43 4.14
N VAL A 59 7.74 -5.46 5.31
CA VAL A 59 6.99 -6.64 5.79
C VAL A 59 5.83 -6.98 4.84
N PHE A 60 5.08 -5.99 4.40
CA PHE A 60 4.02 -6.17 3.40
C PHE A 60 4.59 -6.68 2.06
N GLY A 61 5.70 -6.12 1.60
CA GLY A 61 6.36 -6.56 0.37
C GLY A 61 6.86 -8.00 0.46
N LEU A 62 7.49 -8.39 1.56
CA LEU A 62 7.93 -9.78 1.81
C LEU A 62 6.76 -10.75 1.85
N SER A 63 5.67 -10.38 2.53
CA SER A 63 4.44 -11.18 2.57
C SER A 63 3.83 -11.31 1.17
N SER A 64 3.85 -10.23 0.37
CA SER A 64 3.38 -10.26 -1.02
C SER A 64 4.25 -11.12 -1.93
N VAL A 65 5.57 -11.15 -1.71
CA VAL A 65 6.48 -12.07 -2.41
C VAL A 65 6.14 -13.51 -2.02
N TYR A 66 6.02 -13.80 -0.73
CA TYR A 66 5.66 -15.14 -0.27
C TYR A 66 4.33 -15.62 -0.88
N ALA A 67 3.32 -14.76 -0.92
CA ALA A 67 2.04 -15.05 -1.57
C ALA A 67 2.20 -15.28 -3.09
N ALA A 68 3.03 -14.50 -3.78
CA ALA A 68 3.28 -14.64 -5.20
C ALA A 68 3.95 -15.98 -5.57
N PHE A 69 4.81 -16.52 -4.69
CA PHE A 69 5.48 -17.81 -4.91
C PHE A 69 4.62 -19.01 -4.52
N THR A 70 3.80 -18.89 -3.47
CA THR A 70 2.95 -20.00 -2.98
C THR A 70 1.63 -20.11 -3.73
N ARG A 71 1.08 -18.97 -4.20
CA ARG A 71 -0.19 -18.88 -4.92
C ARG A 71 -0.05 -17.90 -6.09
N PRO A 72 0.72 -18.25 -7.13
CA PRO A 72 0.96 -17.37 -8.26
C PRO A 72 -0.36 -17.06 -8.97
N SER A 73 -0.72 -15.77 -9.03
CA SER A 73 -1.86 -15.32 -9.81
C SER A 73 -1.59 -15.55 -11.30
N ALA A 74 -2.64 -15.68 -12.12
CA ALA A 74 -2.51 -15.92 -13.57
C ALA A 74 -1.62 -14.88 -14.29
N LEU A 75 -1.56 -13.65 -13.77
CA LEU A 75 -0.70 -12.59 -14.30
C LEU A 75 0.75 -12.66 -13.80
N VAL A 76 0.97 -13.23 -12.61
CA VAL A 76 2.29 -13.32 -11.97
C VAL A 76 3.01 -14.60 -12.40
N ALA A 77 2.27 -15.69 -12.62
CA ALA A 77 2.80 -16.97 -13.08
C ALA A 77 3.74 -16.88 -14.31
N PRO A 78 3.39 -16.18 -15.40
CA PRO A 78 4.28 -16.10 -16.56
C PRO A 78 5.53 -15.25 -16.30
N ILE A 79 5.45 -14.21 -15.46
CA ILE A 79 6.65 -13.44 -15.04
C ILE A 79 7.54 -14.33 -14.16
N LEU A 80 6.94 -15.07 -13.23
CA LEU A 80 7.65 -15.97 -12.31
C LEU A 80 8.40 -17.07 -13.06
N ALA A 81 7.80 -17.61 -14.12
CA ALA A 81 8.40 -18.63 -14.98
C ALA A 81 9.63 -18.10 -15.75
N GLN A 82 9.67 -16.81 -16.08
CA GLN A 82 10.78 -16.19 -16.79
C GLN A 82 11.88 -15.68 -15.84
N SER A 83 11.47 -14.94 -14.80
CA SER A 83 12.41 -14.38 -13.82
C SER A 83 11.74 -14.16 -12.46
N PRO A 84 12.06 -14.99 -11.47
CA PRO A 84 11.61 -14.79 -10.09
C PRO A 84 12.08 -13.46 -9.49
N VAL A 85 13.24 -12.96 -9.93
CA VAL A 85 13.79 -11.69 -9.47
C VAL A 85 12.88 -10.52 -9.84
N LEU A 86 12.31 -10.52 -11.05
CA LEU A 86 11.37 -9.46 -11.46
C LEU A 86 10.11 -9.45 -10.59
N VAL A 87 9.59 -10.62 -10.20
CA VAL A 87 8.43 -10.70 -9.29
C VAL A 87 8.76 -10.11 -7.91
N VAL A 88 9.96 -10.39 -7.40
CA VAL A 88 10.45 -9.82 -6.14
C VAL A 88 10.57 -8.30 -6.23
N VAL A 89 11.20 -7.80 -7.29
CA VAL A 89 11.39 -6.34 -7.50
C VAL A 89 10.05 -5.63 -7.66
N MET A 90 9.14 -6.17 -8.48
CA MET A 90 7.79 -5.61 -8.67
C MET A 90 7.02 -5.57 -7.35
N SER A 91 7.02 -6.68 -6.62
CA SER A 91 6.26 -6.80 -5.38
C SER A 91 6.87 -5.91 -4.31
N LEU A 92 8.13 -6.13 -3.92
CA LEU A 92 8.78 -5.37 -2.86
C LEU A 92 8.91 -3.87 -3.20
N GLY A 93 9.28 -3.55 -4.43
CA GLY A 93 9.48 -2.18 -4.89
C GLY A 93 8.19 -1.36 -4.79
N ALA A 94 7.09 -1.85 -5.35
CA ALA A 94 5.81 -1.16 -5.28
C ALA A 94 5.35 -0.93 -3.82
N ARG A 95 5.57 -1.89 -2.90
CA ARG A 95 5.15 -1.76 -1.49
C ARG A 95 6.02 -0.81 -0.68
N LEU A 96 7.31 -0.69 -1.00
CA LEU A 96 8.21 0.28 -0.36
C LEU A 96 7.96 1.72 -0.85
N LEU A 97 7.44 1.87 -2.07
CA LEU A 97 7.06 3.19 -2.62
C LEU A 97 5.82 3.78 -1.93
N VAL A 98 4.90 2.95 -1.45
CA VAL A 98 3.69 3.40 -0.73
C VAL A 98 4.01 4.31 0.47
N PRO A 99 4.80 3.88 1.48
CA PRO A 99 5.12 4.74 2.62
C PRO A 99 5.93 5.97 2.21
N LEU A 100 6.81 5.86 1.20
CA LEU A 100 7.58 6.99 0.68
C LEU A 100 6.66 8.08 0.12
N LEU A 101 5.76 7.71 -0.79
CA LEU A 101 4.86 8.68 -1.43
C LEU A 101 3.82 9.20 -0.45
N THR A 102 3.29 8.35 0.43
CA THR A 102 2.37 8.78 1.50
C THR A 102 3.01 9.86 2.37
N HIS A 103 4.26 9.66 2.78
CA HIS A 103 4.99 10.63 3.60
C HIS A 103 5.29 11.92 2.82
N LEU A 104 5.74 11.81 1.57
CA LEU A 104 6.08 12.95 0.72
C LEU A 104 4.84 13.81 0.45
N VAL A 105 3.73 13.21 0.04
CA VAL A 105 2.45 13.89 -0.21
C VAL A 105 1.92 14.54 1.05
N TYR A 106 1.96 13.83 2.19
CA TYR A 106 1.56 14.39 3.47
C TYR A 106 2.37 15.65 3.80
N ARG A 107 3.70 15.59 3.67
CA ARG A 107 4.58 16.73 3.96
C ARG A 107 4.36 17.89 2.98
N ALA A 108 4.19 17.59 1.70
CA ALA A 108 3.95 18.58 0.65
C ALA A 108 2.62 19.33 0.82
N ILE A 109 1.56 18.65 1.28
CA ILE A 109 0.24 19.28 1.45
C ILE A 109 0.13 20.00 2.78
N THR A 110 0.67 19.40 3.84
CA THR A 110 0.57 19.99 5.17
C THR A 110 1.43 21.25 5.24
N GLN A 111 2.59 21.31 4.56
CA GLN A 111 3.51 22.47 4.57
C GLN A 111 3.80 23.07 5.97
N GLY A 112 3.64 22.28 7.04
CA GLY A 112 3.72 22.75 8.43
C GLY A 112 2.44 23.38 9.01
N GLU A 113 1.38 23.55 8.21
CA GLU A 113 0.09 24.11 8.62
C GLU A 113 -0.80 23.08 9.34
N ILE A 114 -1.18 23.40 10.58
CA ILE A 114 -2.08 22.56 11.40
C ILE A 114 -3.48 22.46 10.77
N ARG A 115 -3.97 23.54 10.14
CA ARG A 115 -5.30 23.58 9.48
C ARG A 115 -5.42 22.59 8.33
N ARG A 116 -4.31 22.26 7.66
CA ARG A 116 -4.28 21.35 6.50
C ARG A 116 -4.05 19.90 6.88
N GLN A 117 -3.87 19.57 8.17
CA GLN A 117 -3.58 18.18 8.58
C GLN A 117 -4.66 17.18 8.15
N ARG A 118 -5.95 17.56 8.24
CA ARG A 118 -7.05 16.66 7.85
C ARG A 118 -7.01 16.37 6.35
N THR A 119 -6.84 17.41 5.54
CA THR A 119 -6.73 17.31 4.07
C THR A 119 -5.44 16.58 3.68
N GLY A 120 -4.34 16.84 4.36
CA GLY A 120 -3.05 16.19 4.15
C GLY A 120 -3.11 14.69 4.39
N VAL A 121 -3.75 14.25 5.48
CA VAL A 121 -3.97 12.81 5.76
C VAL A 121 -4.86 12.19 4.69
N LEU A 122 -5.94 12.86 4.30
CA LEU A 122 -6.91 12.34 3.34
C LEU A 122 -6.27 12.15 1.96
N VAL A 123 -5.59 13.17 1.45
CA VAL A 123 -4.91 13.11 0.15
C VAL A 123 -3.71 12.15 0.19
N ALA A 124 -2.92 12.14 1.27
CA ALA A 124 -1.83 11.18 1.40
C ALA A 124 -2.31 9.72 1.43
N SER A 125 -3.46 9.45 2.04
CA SER A 125 -4.06 8.09 2.06
C SER A 125 -4.54 7.66 0.68
N VAL A 126 -5.18 8.57 -0.07
CA VAL A 126 -5.56 8.35 -1.47
C VAL A 126 -4.33 8.10 -2.33
N CYS A 127 -3.33 8.98 -2.27
CA CYS A 127 -2.11 8.85 -3.06
C CYS A 127 -1.33 7.58 -2.70
N GLY A 128 -1.25 7.21 -1.42
CA GLY A 128 -0.60 5.98 -0.97
C GLY A 128 -1.27 4.73 -1.55
N SER A 129 -2.60 4.68 -1.52
CA SER A 129 -3.38 3.59 -2.12
C SER A 129 -3.21 3.51 -3.64
N LEU A 130 -3.35 4.64 -4.34
CA LEU A 130 -3.14 4.71 -5.79
C LEU A 130 -1.71 4.32 -6.18
N THR A 131 -0.70 4.72 -5.40
CA THR A 131 0.69 4.35 -5.63
C THR A 131 0.85 2.82 -5.64
N ASN A 132 0.23 2.12 -4.69
CA ASN A 132 0.28 0.66 -4.64
C ASN A 132 -0.22 0.04 -5.94
N THR A 133 -1.39 0.47 -6.41
CA THR A 133 -2.05 -0.12 -7.59
C THR A 133 -1.37 0.29 -8.89
N VAL A 134 -1.04 1.58 -9.05
CA VAL A 134 -0.37 2.10 -10.26
C VAL A 134 1.05 1.56 -10.38
N PHE A 135 1.86 1.56 -9.33
CA PHE A 135 3.23 1.03 -9.43
C PHE A 135 3.24 -0.48 -9.60
N TYR A 136 2.37 -1.22 -8.90
CA TYR A 136 2.33 -2.66 -9.06
C TYR A 136 1.91 -3.07 -10.48
N LEU A 137 0.81 -2.52 -11.00
CA LEU A 137 0.34 -2.82 -12.36
C LEU A 137 1.24 -2.21 -13.44
N GLY A 138 1.81 -1.03 -13.19
CA GLY A 138 2.74 -0.36 -14.11
C GLY A 138 4.07 -1.12 -14.25
N LEU A 139 4.65 -1.59 -13.14
CA LEU A 139 5.83 -2.46 -13.19
C LEU A 139 5.51 -3.82 -13.82
N MET A 140 4.31 -4.35 -13.57
CA MET A 140 3.84 -5.57 -14.24
C MET A 140 3.79 -5.39 -15.75
N LEU A 141 3.21 -4.29 -16.23
CA LEU A 141 3.16 -3.97 -17.65
C LEU A 141 4.57 -3.85 -18.25
N LEU A 142 5.46 -3.12 -17.58
CA LEU A 142 6.85 -2.98 -17.99
C LEU A 142 7.53 -4.35 -18.12
N PHE A 143 7.37 -5.23 -17.13
CA PHE A 143 7.99 -6.56 -17.17
C PHE A 143 7.37 -7.47 -18.23
N TYR A 144 6.07 -7.37 -18.51
CA TYR A 144 5.46 -8.06 -19.64
C TYR A 144 6.06 -7.61 -20.97
N THR A 145 6.25 -6.30 -21.15
CA THR A 145 6.86 -5.77 -22.39
C THR A 145 8.31 -6.16 -22.55
N LEU A 146 9.11 -6.15 -21.46
CA LEU A 146 10.52 -6.54 -21.49
C LEU A 146 10.71 -8.04 -21.75
N LEU A 147 9.78 -8.88 -21.29
CA LEU A 147 9.83 -10.33 -21.48
C LEU A 147 9.16 -10.80 -22.78
N GLY A 148 8.64 -9.88 -23.61
CA GLY A 148 7.93 -10.22 -24.84
C GLY A 148 6.59 -10.95 -24.61
N LEU A 149 6.02 -10.84 -23.41
CA LEU A 149 4.73 -11.43 -23.07
C LEU A 149 3.57 -10.56 -23.59
N ASN A 150 2.36 -11.14 -23.66
CA ASN A 150 1.18 -10.42 -24.14
C ASN A 150 0.75 -9.31 -23.15
N ALA A 151 1.29 -8.11 -23.35
CA ALA A 151 0.98 -6.91 -22.56
C ALA A 151 -0.50 -6.47 -22.67
N GLY A 152 -1.22 -6.92 -23.70
CA GLY A 152 -2.66 -6.66 -23.86
C GLY A 152 -3.50 -7.23 -22.72
N VAL A 153 -3.06 -8.34 -22.12
CA VAL A 153 -3.73 -8.93 -20.95
C VAL A 153 -3.60 -8.01 -19.73
N VAL A 154 -2.41 -7.44 -19.50
CA VAL A 154 -2.16 -6.51 -18.39
C VAL A 154 -2.89 -5.18 -18.62
N LEU A 155 -2.90 -4.66 -19.85
CA LEU A 155 -3.66 -3.46 -20.22
C LEU A 155 -5.17 -3.64 -20.00
N GLY A 156 -5.73 -4.80 -20.38
CA GLY A 156 -7.13 -5.11 -20.11
C GLY A 156 -7.45 -5.15 -18.62
N VAL A 157 -6.55 -5.70 -17.81
CA VAL A 157 -6.67 -5.70 -16.34
C VAL A 157 -6.57 -4.29 -15.78
N ILE A 158 -5.65 -3.45 -16.27
CA ILE A 158 -5.52 -2.04 -15.86
C ILE A 158 -6.81 -1.28 -16.18
N ALA A 159 -7.34 -1.41 -17.40
CA ALA A 159 -8.53 -0.70 -17.86
C ALA A 159 -9.82 -1.14 -17.13
N GLY A 160 -9.95 -2.43 -16.81
CA GLY A 160 -11.11 -2.96 -16.11
C GLY A 160 -10.93 -2.97 -14.58
N ALA A 161 -10.20 -3.97 -14.09
CA ALA A 161 -10.06 -4.24 -12.65
C ALA A 161 -9.17 -3.21 -11.93
N GLY A 162 -8.13 -2.70 -12.59
CA GLY A 162 -7.20 -1.72 -12.00
C GLY A 162 -7.87 -0.39 -11.69
N ALA A 163 -8.66 0.13 -12.64
CA ALA A 163 -9.41 1.37 -12.46
C ALA A 163 -10.51 1.21 -11.38
N LEU A 164 -11.25 0.11 -11.42
CA LEU A 164 -12.34 -0.13 -10.47
C LEU A 164 -11.82 -0.45 -9.07
N ASN A 165 -10.89 -1.40 -8.93
CA ASN A 165 -10.32 -1.76 -7.63
C ASN A 165 -9.51 -0.58 -7.06
N GLY A 166 -8.67 0.07 -7.86
CA GLY A 166 -7.83 1.18 -7.41
C GLY A 166 -8.64 2.38 -6.93
N SER A 167 -9.77 2.69 -7.58
CA SER A 167 -10.66 3.76 -7.12
C SER A 167 -11.38 3.39 -5.82
N CYS A 168 -11.93 2.17 -5.73
CA CYS A 168 -12.57 1.68 -4.50
C CYS A 168 -11.59 1.62 -3.32
N GLU A 169 -10.36 1.16 -3.54
CA GLU A 169 -9.29 1.14 -2.54
C GLU A 169 -8.90 2.54 -2.08
N ALA A 170 -8.76 3.47 -3.01
CA ALA A 170 -8.44 4.86 -2.68
C ALA A 170 -9.53 5.50 -1.81
N VAL A 171 -10.80 5.24 -2.12
CA VAL A 171 -11.94 5.71 -1.32
C VAL A 171 -11.93 5.04 0.06
N ALA A 172 -11.74 3.72 0.13
CA ALA A 172 -11.66 3.00 1.39
C ALA A 172 -10.50 3.50 2.26
N ALA A 173 -9.33 3.72 1.68
CA ALA A 173 -8.17 4.28 2.36
C ALA A 173 -8.46 5.69 2.89
N ALA A 174 -9.09 6.55 2.09
CA ALA A 174 -9.47 7.90 2.53
C ALA A 174 -10.44 7.86 3.73
N LEU A 175 -11.47 7.01 3.65
CA LEU A 175 -12.53 6.91 4.66
C LEU A 175 -12.05 6.25 5.95
N LEU A 176 -11.14 5.28 5.87
CA LEU A 176 -10.65 4.54 7.03
C LEU A 176 -9.40 5.19 7.64
N CYS A 177 -8.38 5.51 6.85
CA CYS A 177 -7.13 6.06 7.38
C CYS A 177 -7.32 7.42 8.02
N THR A 178 -8.19 8.29 7.47
CA THR A 178 -8.39 9.64 8.01
C THR A 178 -8.90 9.67 9.45
N PRO A 179 -10.04 9.04 9.82
CA PRO A 179 -10.50 9.03 11.20
C PRO A 179 -9.54 8.27 12.12
N ILE A 180 -8.91 7.18 11.66
CA ILE A 180 -7.97 6.40 12.47
C ILE A 180 -6.74 7.25 12.83
N VAL A 181 -6.10 7.88 11.84
CA VAL A 181 -4.91 8.70 12.07
C VAL A 181 -5.22 9.89 12.97
N LEU A 182 -6.36 10.56 12.77
CA LEU A 182 -6.76 11.69 13.61
C LEU A 182 -7.09 11.25 15.04
N GLY A 183 -7.77 10.11 15.20
CA GLY A 183 -8.07 9.53 16.51
C GLY A 183 -6.80 9.15 17.27
N VAL A 184 -5.86 8.47 16.60
CA VAL A 184 -4.57 8.08 17.18
C VAL A 184 -3.75 9.32 17.59
N ARG A 185 -3.71 10.36 16.74
CA ARG A 185 -3.00 11.61 17.07
C ARG A 185 -3.59 12.34 18.27
N ARG A 186 -4.92 12.42 18.36
CA ARG A 186 -5.62 12.99 19.51
C ARG A 186 -5.32 12.21 20.79
N ALA A 187 -5.41 10.88 20.76
CA ALA A 187 -5.13 10.03 21.92
C ALA A 187 -3.64 10.07 22.35
N SER A 188 -2.73 10.35 21.41
CA SER A 188 -1.30 10.42 21.68
C SER A 188 -0.84 11.79 22.19
N GLY A 189 -1.72 12.81 22.18
CA GLY A 189 -1.35 14.20 22.50
C GLY A 189 -0.39 14.84 21.49
N ASP A 190 -0.14 14.17 20.36
CA ASP A 190 0.85 14.57 19.37
C ASP A 190 0.15 15.41 18.29
N THR A 191 0.03 16.71 18.54
CA THR A 191 -0.52 17.69 17.57
C THR A 191 0.54 18.18 16.59
N ARG A 192 1.78 17.70 16.69
CA ARG A 192 2.92 18.23 15.92
C ARG A 192 3.31 17.23 14.83
N GLY A 193 3.13 17.66 13.58
CA GLY A 193 3.78 17.07 12.42
C GLY A 193 5.27 17.36 12.41
#